data_AF-A0A8H7QUY7-F1
#
_entry.id   AF-A0A8H7QUY7-F1
#
_cell.length_a   1.000
_cell.length_b   1.000
_cell.length_c   1.000
_cell.angle_alpha   90.00
_cell.angle_beta   90.00
_cell.angle_gamma   90.00
#
_symmetry.space_group_name_H-M   'P 1'
#
loop_
_entity.id
_entity.type
_entity.pdbx_description
1 polymer ?
#
loop_
_entity_poly.entity_id
_entity_poly.type
_entity_poly.pdbx_seq_one_letter_code
_entity_poly.pdbx_strand_id
1 'polypeptide(L)'
;TLTRIGNQAQPSRMLSTGLMTRARIQPLSVIAQRAGKSQGARMLGNATLMGHVGVRHMSTEETVTETPKVMDTANEIVQQAAQTTSPEALVQAAAQIGDFKALGLCNMTPVGGLEAMFEYIHVASGLPWWGTIALATVAVRVALLPLMIKIQRNNAKLMNINPDVNRIMENLKSAQAQGDSLATGKYTQEIQTLFKKNDCHPMKSMGLPLIQMPVMISFFMAIRGMAELPVPGLTDEGILWFTNLAEKDPYYILPVVSAAGVMLVLEAGTEAGAANPQSKGMKNVFRALTLVMVPFTAWMPSGVFVYWVTSNFFSIGQILALKNPAVRSVLNIPKLVKKPEELQKNTKGFMENFKDQQKHHDKLDKERAIRERQQAAAVARRAAKRRF
;
A
#
# COMPACT_ATOMS: atom_id res chain seq x y z
N THR A 1 -44.88 27.39 53.01
CA THR A 1 -45.92 26.33 53.05
C THR A 1 -45.69 25.44 51.85
N LEU A 2 -45.14 24.22 51.97
CA LEU A 2 -45.73 22.97 52.53
C LEU A 2 -46.95 22.49 51.69
N THR A 3 -47.00 21.28 51.09
CA THR A 3 -45.95 20.22 50.93
C THR A 3 -45.98 19.60 49.50
N ARG A 4 -46.17 18.31 49.12
CA ARG A 4 -46.41 17.01 49.82
C ARG A 4 -45.97 15.75 49.01
N ILE A 5 -44.69 15.36 49.13
CA ILE A 5 -44.19 13.95 49.25
C ILE A 5 -44.11 13.04 47.99
N GLY A 6 -43.05 12.21 47.96
CA GLY A 6 -42.94 10.97 47.15
C GLY A 6 -41.57 10.76 46.48
N ASN A 7 -40.43 10.63 47.15
CA ASN A 7 -40.02 9.82 48.32
C ASN A 7 -39.90 8.30 48.09
N GLN A 8 -38.70 7.84 47.73
CA GLN A 8 -38.05 6.67 48.36
C GLN A 8 -36.52 6.77 48.20
N ALA A 9 -35.75 6.06 49.03
CA ALA A 9 -34.30 6.23 49.14
C ALA A 9 -33.51 4.92 49.36
N GLN A 10 -32.20 5.03 49.05
CA GLN A 10 -31.01 4.27 49.48
C GLN A 10 -31.04 3.72 50.95
N PRO A 11 -30.14 2.79 51.40
CA PRO A 11 -28.68 2.78 51.06
C PRO A 11 -27.84 1.46 51.19
N SER A 12 -26.52 1.57 50.91
CA SER A 12 -25.40 0.78 51.52
C SER A 12 -25.30 -0.74 51.16
N ARG A 13 -24.22 -1.54 51.40
CA ARG A 13 -22.76 -1.46 51.74
C ARG A 13 -22.17 -2.90 51.61
N MET A 14 -20.86 -3.23 51.49
CA MET A 14 -19.61 -2.57 51.07
C MET A 14 -18.48 -3.64 50.91
N LEU A 15 -17.46 -3.40 50.05
CA LEU A 15 -16.16 -4.15 49.96
C LEU A 15 -16.28 -5.65 49.51
N SER A 16 -15.24 -6.39 49.09
CA SER A 16 -13.77 -6.19 49.13
C SER A 16 -13.00 -6.96 48.01
N THR A 17 -11.77 -6.50 47.69
CA THR A 17 -10.59 -7.27 47.16
C THR A 17 -10.67 -8.13 45.87
N GLY A 18 -9.74 -7.95 44.92
CA GLY A 18 -9.72 -8.74 43.67
C GLY A 18 -8.50 -8.68 42.71
N LEU A 19 -7.28 -8.35 43.17
CA LEU A 19 -5.99 -8.46 42.43
C LEU A 19 -5.78 -7.65 41.13
N MET A 20 -4.49 -7.43 40.80
CA MET A 20 -4.03 -6.72 39.60
C MET A 20 -3.76 -7.68 38.43
N THR A 21 -3.80 -7.16 37.19
CA THR A 21 -2.68 -7.30 36.23
C THR A 21 -2.73 -6.19 35.18
N ARG A 22 -1.63 -5.45 34.99
CA ARG A 22 -1.46 -4.50 33.87
C ARG A 22 -0.84 -5.22 32.68
N ALA A 23 -1.60 -5.44 31.61
CA ALA A 23 -1.06 -5.90 30.33
C ALA A 23 -0.22 -4.79 29.67
N ARG A 24 1.10 -4.81 29.91
CA ARG A 24 2.07 -3.85 29.33
C ARG A 24 2.70 -4.45 28.07
N ILE A 25 2.14 -4.14 26.90
CA ILE A 25 2.70 -4.59 25.62
C ILE A 25 4.13 -4.04 25.46
N GLN A 26 5.08 -4.94 25.18
CA GLN A 26 6.47 -4.63 24.83
C GLN A 26 6.72 -5.00 23.36
N PRO A 27 7.62 -4.31 22.64
CA PRO A 27 7.85 -4.55 21.21
C PRO A 27 8.62 -5.86 20.94
N LEU A 28 8.30 -6.48 19.80
CA LEU A 28 8.97 -7.68 19.29
C LEU A 28 10.38 -7.35 18.76
N SER A 29 11.41 -7.55 19.59
CA SER A 29 12.82 -7.44 19.15
C SER A 29 13.78 -8.43 19.82
N VAL A 30 13.30 -9.57 20.32
CA VAL A 30 14.13 -10.71 20.76
C VAL A 30 13.44 -12.02 20.39
N ILE A 31 14.05 -12.80 19.49
CA ILE A 31 13.98 -14.26 19.23
C ILE A 31 14.47 -14.46 17.77
N ALA A 32 15.80 -14.56 17.59
CA ALA A 32 16.40 -14.78 16.27
C ALA A 32 17.85 -15.33 16.32
N GLN A 33 18.28 -16.00 17.41
CA GLN A 33 19.69 -16.40 17.53
C GLN A 33 19.95 -17.68 18.35
N ARG A 34 19.26 -18.80 18.06
CA ARG A 34 19.70 -20.13 18.52
C ARG A 34 19.14 -21.31 17.69
N ALA A 35 19.77 -21.62 16.57
CA ALA A 35 19.71 -22.93 15.91
C ALA A 35 20.97 -23.10 15.04
N GLY A 36 21.90 -23.95 15.48
CA GLY A 36 23.19 -24.16 14.81
C GLY A 36 23.19 -25.45 13.98
N LYS A 37 23.97 -25.41 12.89
CA LYS A 37 24.38 -26.52 12.01
C LYS A 37 24.28 -27.94 12.60
N SER A 38 23.68 -28.85 11.84
CA SER A 38 24.12 -30.25 11.74
C SER A 38 24.08 -30.69 10.27
N GLN A 39 24.76 -31.78 9.92
CA GLN A 39 24.96 -32.25 8.54
C GLN A 39 24.31 -33.62 8.29
N GLY A 40 23.82 -33.81 7.07
CA GLY A 40 24.24 -34.97 6.26
C GLY A 40 23.36 -36.22 6.18
N ALA A 41 23.49 -36.87 5.02
CA ALA A 41 23.31 -38.30 4.75
C ALA A 41 21.89 -38.94 4.69
N ARG A 42 21.42 -39.08 3.43
CA ARG A 42 21.13 -40.36 2.73
C ARG A 42 19.94 -41.28 3.16
N MET A 43 19.10 -41.51 2.14
CA MET A 43 18.71 -42.83 1.54
C MET A 43 17.42 -43.56 1.96
N LEU A 44 16.68 -43.97 0.90
CA LEU A 44 15.84 -45.16 0.72
C LEU A 44 14.51 -45.33 1.48
N GLY A 45 13.53 -45.92 0.78
CA GLY A 45 12.47 -46.75 1.39
C GLY A 45 11.04 -46.51 0.88
N ASN A 46 10.62 -47.19 -0.20
CA ASN A 46 9.19 -47.42 -0.45
C ASN A 46 8.68 -48.52 0.49
N ALA A 47 7.49 -48.34 1.07
CA ALA A 47 6.75 -49.41 1.75
C ALA A 47 5.23 -49.20 1.61
N THR A 48 4.61 -49.97 0.71
CA THR A 48 3.16 -50.09 0.56
C THR A 48 2.70 -51.34 1.30
N LEU A 49 1.60 -51.32 2.06
CA LEU A 49 0.51 -52.32 2.04
C LEU A 49 -0.51 -52.20 3.20
N MET A 50 -1.78 -52.46 2.86
CA MET A 50 -2.93 -52.86 3.70
C MET A 50 -3.45 -51.88 4.79
N GLY A 51 -4.73 -51.92 5.15
CA GLY A 51 -5.83 -52.76 4.64
C GLY A 51 -7.22 -52.31 5.13
N HIS A 52 -8.27 -52.84 4.51
CA HIS A 52 -9.67 -52.48 4.82
C HIS A 52 -10.15 -52.92 6.22
N VAL A 53 -10.96 -52.07 6.84
CA VAL A 53 -12.22 -52.51 7.49
C VAL A 53 -13.33 -51.63 6.90
N GLY A 54 -14.47 -52.23 6.56
CA GLY A 54 -15.63 -51.51 6.03
C GLY A 54 -16.92 -51.94 6.73
N VAL A 55 -17.84 -51.00 6.90
CA VAL A 55 -19.20 -51.27 7.42
C VAL A 55 -20.21 -50.63 6.46
N ARG A 56 -21.14 -51.47 5.99
CA ARG A 56 -22.36 -51.11 5.25
C ARG A 56 -23.55 -51.35 6.22
N HIS A 57 -24.77 -50.84 6.08
CA HIS A 57 -25.44 -49.94 5.13
C HIS A 57 -26.43 -49.08 5.95
N MET A 58 -26.90 -47.96 5.41
CA MET A 58 -28.35 -47.76 5.25
C MET A 58 -28.61 -46.80 4.09
N SER A 59 -29.77 -46.94 3.44
CA SER A 59 -30.13 -46.15 2.27
C SER A 59 -31.02 -44.97 2.66
N THR A 60 -30.91 -43.88 1.92
CA THR A 60 -31.95 -42.85 1.82
C THR A 60 -31.88 -42.33 0.39
N GLU A 61 -33.02 -42.26 -0.29
CA GLU A 61 -33.07 -41.94 -1.73
C GLU A 61 -32.92 -40.44 -1.95
N GLU A 62 -31.70 -39.97 -2.27
CA GLU A 62 -31.52 -38.64 -2.82
C GLU A 62 -31.86 -38.64 -4.32
N THR A 63 -32.83 -37.82 -4.70
CA THR A 63 -33.28 -37.69 -6.09
C THR A 63 -32.16 -37.11 -6.95
N VAL A 64 -31.61 -37.92 -7.87
CA VAL A 64 -30.58 -37.48 -8.82
C VAL A 64 -31.16 -36.38 -9.71
N THR A 65 -30.81 -35.14 -9.40
CA THR A 65 -31.01 -33.99 -10.28
C THR A 65 -29.76 -33.89 -11.15
N GLU A 66 -29.81 -34.45 -12.36
CA GLU A 66 -28.68 -34.40 -13.28
C GLU A 66 -28.33 -32.95 -13.61
N THR A 67 -27.11 -32.53 -13.25
CA THR A 67 -26.57 -31.26 -13.74
C THR A 67 -26.14 -31.44 -15.19
N PRO A 68 -26.61 -30.60 -16.14
CA PRO A 68 -26.11 -30.65 -17.51
C PRO A 68 -24.61 -30.46 -17.55
N LYS A 69 -23.92 -31.18 -18.45
CA LYS A 69 -22.47 -31.09 -18.58
C LYS A 69 -22.08 -29.70 -19.06
N VAL A 70 -21.33 -28.99 -18.22
CA VAL A 70 -20.75 -27.66 -18.50
C VAL A 70 -19.92 -27.63 -19.79
N MET A 71 -19.36 -28.78 -20.19
CA MET A 71 -18.59 -28.95 -21.44
C MET A 71 -19.44 -28.80 -22.71
N ASP A 72 -20.70 -29.21 -22.70
CA ASP A 72 -21.49 -29.35 -23.92
C ASP A 72 -22.06 -27.98 -24.35
N THR A 73 -22.58 -27.21 -23.38
CA THR A 73 -23.09 -25.84 -23.59
C THR A 73 -22.03 -24.90 -24.17
N ALA A 74 -20.77 -25.03 -23.71
CA ALA A 74 -19.65 -24.22 -24.22
C ALA A 74 -19.35 -24.51 -25.70
N ASN A 75 -19.49 -25.77 -26.14
CA ASN A 75 -19.29 -26.16 -27.53
C ASN A 75 -20.45 -25.68 -28.43
N GLU A 76 -21.68 -25.69 -27.94
CA GLU A 76 -22.85 -25.17 -28.68
C GLU A 76 -22.74 -23.67 -28.95
N ILE A 77 -22.31 -22.87 -27.96
CA ILE A 77 -22.07 -21.43 -28.12
C ILE A 77 -20.99 -21.16 -29.18
N VAL A 78 -19.89 -21.90 -29.16
CA VAL A 78 -18.81 -21.78 -30.16
C VAL A 78 -19.30 -22.16 -31.57
N GLN A 79 -20.15 -23.18 -31.70
CA GLN A 79 -20.72 -23.57 -32.99
C GLN A 79 -21.76 -22.56 -33.53
N GLN A 80 -22.50 -21.86 -32.68
CA GLN A 80 -23.39 -20.77 -33.11
C GLN A 80 -22.61 -19.52 -33.53
N ALA A 81 -21.55 -19.15 -32.78
CA ALA A 81 -20.66 -18.05 -33.13
C ALA A 81 -19.97 -18.26 -34.50
N ALA A 82 -19.63 -19.52 -34.85
CA ALA A 82 -18.99 -19.87 -36.12
C ALA A 82 -19.86 -19.67 -37.38
N GLN A 83 -21.16 -19.38 -37.26
CA GLN A 83 -22.09 -19.31 -38.41
C GLN A 83 -22.63 -17.89 -38.70
N THR A 84 -22.34 -16.88 -37.88
CA THR A 84 -22.95 -15.54 -37.99
C THR A 84 -21.96 -14.50 -38.55
N THR A 85 -21.86 -14.43 -39.89
CA THR A 85 -20.99 -13.48 -40.62
C THR A 85 -21.53 -12.04 -40.63
N SER A 86 -21.84 -11.49 -39.46
CA SER A 86 -22.36 -10.13 -39.25
C SER A 86 -21.62 -9.48 -38.07
N PRO A 87 -21.03 -8.27 -38.21
CA PRO A 87 -20.25 -7.63 -37.13
C PRO A 87 -21.01 -7.46 -35.81
N GLU A 88 -22.33 -7.30 -35.88
CA GLU A 88 -23.22 -7.11 -34.74
C GLU A 88 -23.40 -8.39 -33.90
N ALA A 89 -23.29 -9.58 -34.52
CA ALA A 89 -23.43 -10.86 -33.82
C ALA A 89 -22.20 -11.24 -32.99
N LEU A 90 -21.00 -10.81 -33.40
CA LEU A 90 -19.78 -10.98 -32.60
C LEU A 90 -19.85 -10.19 -31.28
N VAL A 91 -20.50 -9.02 -31.28
CA VAL A 91 -20.81 -8.24 -30.05
C VAL A 91 -21.85 -8.95 -29.19
N GLN A 92 -22.60 -9.91 -29.74
CA GLN A 92 -23.66 -10.65 -29.04
C GLN A 92 -23.20 -12.02 -28.50
N ALA A 93 -21.96 -12.42 -28.81
CA ALA A 93 -21.20 -13.46 -28.09
C ALA A 93 -20.34 -12.87 -26.94
N ALA A 94 -20.52 -11.59 -26.60
CA ALA A 94 -19.89 -10.95 -25.45
C ALA A 94 -20.35 -11.59 -24.12
N ALA A 95 -19.52 -11.44 -23.08
CA ALA A 95 -19.83 -11.97 -21.76
C ALA A 95 -21.17 -11.44 -21.24
N GLN A 96 -21.93 -12.29 -20.53
CA GLN A 96 -23.18 -11.92 -19.86
C GLN A 96 -22.94 -11.64 -18.37
N ILE A 97 -23.78 -10.82 -17.76
CA ILE A 97 -23.66 -10.47 -16.33
C ILE A 97 -23.95 -11.71 -15.48
N GLY A 98 -22.89 -12.33 -14.95
CA GLY A 98 -22.93 -13.60 -14.24
C GLY A 98 -21.84 -14.57 -14.68
N ASP A 99 -21.29 -14.43 -15.89
CA ASP A 99 -20.25 -15.30 -16.43
C ASP A 99 -18.98 -15.26 -15.59
N PHE A 100 -18.58 -14.09 -15.08
CA PHE A 100 -17.41 -13.98 -14.22
C PHE A 100 -17.62 -14.77 -12.92
N LYS A 101 -18.83 -14.70 -12.35
CA LYS A 101 -19.19 -15.48 -11.17
C LYS A 101 -19.24 -16.99 -11.45
N ALA A 102 -19.64 -17.40 -12.66
CA ALA A 102 -19.58 -18.79 -13.09
C ALA A 102 -18.14 -19.30 -13.27
N LEU A 103 -17.22 -18.43 -13.74
CA LEU A 103 -15.78 -18.67 -13.83
C LEU A 103 -15.06 -18.66 -12.46
N GLY A 104 -15.75 -18.38 -11.35
CA GLY A 104 -15.17 -18.32 -10.01
C GLY A 104 -14.53 -16.98 -9.62
N LEU A 105 -14.66 -15.96 -10.47
CA LEU A 105 -14.38 -14.55 -10.14
C LEU A 105 -15.56 -13.97 -9.31
N CYS A 106 -15.54 -12.66 -9.05
CA CYS A 106 -16.59 -11.92 -8.34
C CYS A 106 -16.76 -12.34 -6.85
N ASN A 107 -15.66 -12.74 -6.22
CA ASN A 107 -15.57 -13.06 -4.79
C ASN A 107 -15.91 -11.86 -3.88
N MET A 108 -16.25 -12.12 -2.60
CA MET A 108 -16.54 -11.07 -1.58
C MET A 108 -15.26 -10.36 -1.06
N THR A 109 -14.44 -9.87 -1.98
CA THR A 109 -13.20 -9.13 -1.73
C THR A 109 -13.16 -7.85 -2.58
N PRO A 110 -12.25 -6.90 -2.29
CA PRO A 110 -12.03 -5.75 -3.18
C PRO A 110 -11.54 -6.13 -4.59
N VAL A 111 -11.09 -7.37 -4.80
CA VAL A 111 -10.74 -7.91 -6.11
C VAL A 111 -12.02 -8.31 -6.85
N GLY A 112 -12.89 -9.12 -6.22
CA GLY A 112 -14.13 -9.57 -6.84
C GLY A 112 -15.18 -8.46 -7.04
N GLY A 113 -15.21 -7.45 -6.17
CA GLY A 113 -15.99 -6.23 -6.41
C GLY A 113 -15.50 -5.40 -7.60
N LEU A 114 -14.22 -5.56 -7.99
CA LEU A 114 -13.66 -4.92 -9.19
C LEU A 114 -13.88 -5.80 -10.44
N GLU A 115 -13.76 -7.12 -10.32
CA GLU A 115 -14.12 -8.09 -11.37
C GLU A 115 -15.59 -7.89 -11.83
N ALA A 116 -16.52 -7.80 -10.88
CA ALA A 116 -17.93 -7.51 -11.16
C ALA A 116 -18.16 -6.11 -11.76
N MET A 117 -17.29 -5.14 -11.45
CA MET A 117 -17.35 -3.80 -12.05
C MET A 117 -16.80 -3.79 -13.48
N PHE A 118 -15.77 -4.59 -13.78
CA PHE A 118 -15.29 -4.79 -15.16
C PHE A 118 -16.37 -5.49 -16.01
N GLU A 119 -16.94 -6.59 -15.52
CA GLU A 119 -18.07 -7.29 -16.15
C GLU A 119 -19.22 -6.32 -16.44
N TYR A 120 -19.74 -5.64 -15.41
CA TYR A 120 -20.84 -4.68 -15.58
C TYR A 120 -20.52 -3.56 -16.58
N ILE A 121 -19.31 -2.99 -16.55
CA ILE A 121 -18.92 -1.93 -17.50
C ILE A 121 -18.85 -2.46 -18.93
N HIS A 122 -18.24 -3.63 -19.17
CA HIS A 122 -18.16 -4.23 -20.50
C HIS A 122 -19.55 -4.47 -21.08
N VAL A 123 -20.42 -5.20 -20.36
CA VAL A 123 -21.77 -5.54 -20.85
C VAL A 123 -22.66 -4.29 -21.01
N ALA A 124 -22.62 -3.35 -20.06
CA ALA A 124 -23.50 -2.18 -20.09
C ALA A 124 -23.05 -1.07 -21.08
N SER A 125 -21.83 -1.13 -21.62
CA SER A 125 -21.30 -0.12 -22.54
C SER A 125 -20.88 -0.64 -23.91
N GLY A 126 -20.72 -1.96 -24.09
CA GLY A 126 -20.18 -2.55 -25.31
C GLY A 126 -18.72 -2.15 -25.58
N LEU A 127 -17.99 -1.66 -24.57
CA LEU A 127 -16.59 -1.29 -24.72
C LEU A 127 -15.69 -2.55 -24.75
N PRO A 128 -14.71 -2.61 -25.66
CA PRO A 128 -13.72 -3.67 -25.66
C PRO A 128 -12.95 -3.69 -24.34
N TRP A 129 -12.45 -4.86 -23.90
CA TRP A 129 -11.81 -5.06 -22.60
C TRP A 129 -10.72 -4.02 -22.25
N TRP A 130 -9.91 -3.55 -23.21
CA TRP A 130 -8.93 -2.48 -22.95
C TRP A 130 -9.62 -1.17 -22.50
N GLY A 131 -10.75 -0.83 -23.13
CA GLY A 131 -11.57 0.33 -22.83
C GLY A 131 -12.31 0.18 -21.50
N THR A 132 -12.82 -1.02 -21.22
CA THR A 132 -13.42 -1.39 -19.93
C THR A 132 -12.43 -1.21 -18.78
N ILE A 133 -11.22 -1.76 -18.90
CA ILE A 133 -10.16 -1.60 -17.88
C ILE A 133 -9.81 -0.12 -17.69
N ALA A 134 -9.70 0.64 -18.77
CA ALA A 134 -9.41 2.07 -18.71
C ALA A 134 -10.53 2.89 -18.03
N LEU A 135 -11.79 2.66 -18.41
CA LEU A 135 -12.95 3.36 -17.84
C LEU A 135 -13.14 3.02 -16.36
N ALA A 136 -13.02 1.75 -15.98
CA ALA A 136 -13.02 1.29 -14.59
C ALA A 136 -11.89 1.94 -13.77
N THR A 137 -10.70 2.06 -14.35
CA THR A 137 -9.57 2.77 -13.73
C THR A 137 -9.91 4.23 -13.44
N VAL A 138 -10.50 4.94 -14.42
CA VAL A 138 -10.93 6.34 -14.26
C VAL A 138 -12.04 6.46 -13.23
N ALA A 139 -13.04 5.57 -13.23
CA ALA A 139 -14.16 5.58 -12.27
C ALA A 139 -13.67 5.46 -10.82
N VAL A 140 -12.81 4.49 -10.51
CA VAL A 140 -12.22 4.33 -9.17
C VAL A 140 -11.34 5.53 -8.80
N ARG A 141 -10.57 6.06 -9.75
CA ARG A 141 -9.74 7.26 -9.52
C ARG A 141 -10.58 8.51 -9.23
N VAL A 142 -11.73 8.69 -9.89
CA VAL A 142 -12.69 9.77 -9.61
C VAL A 142 -13.36 9.58 -8.24
N ALA A 143 -13.80 8.37 -7.90
CA ALA A 143 -14.39 8.07 -6.59
C ALA A 143 -13.43 8.36 -5.42
N LEU A 144 -12.13 8.11 -5.60
CA LEU A 144 -11.08 8.41 -4.62
C LEU A 144 -10.65 9.89 -4.60
N LEU A 145 -10.93 10.68 -5.64
CA LEU A 145 -10.45 12.05 -5.80
C LEU A 145 -10.77 12.98 -4.60
N PRO A 146 -11.98 12.97 -3.99
CA PRO A 146 -12.28 13.79 -2.81
C PRO A 146 -11.40 13.48 -1.60
N LEU A 147 -10.97 12.21 -1.45
CA LEU A 147 -10.06 11.78 -0.39
C LEU A 147 -8.61 12.20 -0.70
N MET A 148 -8.19 12.09 -1.96
CA MET A 148 -6.86 12.56 -2.42
C MET A 148 -6.71 14.09 -2.30
N ILE A 149 -7.79 14.84 -2.48
CA ILE A 149 -7.82 16.30 -2.23
C ILE A 149 -7.65 16.60 -0.73
N LYS A 150 -8.34 15.87 0.17
CA LYS A 150 -8.16 16.02 1.63
C LYS A 150 -6.72 15.76 2.06
N ILE A 151 -6.07 14.72 1.52
CA ILE A 151 -4.66 14.40 1.79
C ILE A 151 -3.74 15.51 1.28
N GLN A 152 -3.98 16.06 0.08
CA GLN A 152 -3.14 17.13 -0.47
C GLN A 152 -3.33 18.49 0.24
N ARG A 153 -4.52 18.80 0.77
CA ARG A 153 -4.71 19.94 1.69
C ARG A 153 -3.81 19.80 2.92
N ASN A 154 -3.71 18.60 3.51
CA ASN A 154 -2.81 18.32 4.64
C ASN A 154 -1.33 18.46 4.24
N ASN A 155 -0.94 17.96 3.06
CA ASN A 155 0.45 18.09 2.56
C ASN A 155 0.86 19.56 2.38
N ALA A 156 0.00 20.38 1.76
CA ALA A 156 0.29 21.81 1.56
C ALA A 156 0.48 22.56 2.89
N LYS A 157 -0.33 22.26 3.92
CA LYS A 157 -0.11 22.74 5.29
C LYS A 157 1.25 22.29 5.86
N LEU A 158 1.56 20.99 5.75
CA LEU A 158 2.79 20.38 6.27
C LEU A 158 4.07 20.92 5.59
N MET A 159 3.99 21.29 4.31
CA MET A 159 5.08 21.94 3.59
C MET A 159 5.30 23.39 4.06
N ASN A 160 4.24 24.12 4.37
CA ASN A 160 4.36 25.49 4.88
C ASN A 160 5.02 25.56 6.27
N ILE A 161 4.74 24.59 7.15
CA ILE A 161 5.38 24.50 8.49
C ILE A 161 6.69 23.70 8.51
N ASN A 162 7.17 23.21 7.35
CA ASN A 162 8.36 22.37 7.26
C ASN A 162 9.62 23.00 7.92
N PRO A 163 9.89 24.32 7.79
CA PRO A 163 11.02 24.95 8.48
C PRO A 163 10.93 24.85 10.02
N ASP A 164 9.76 25.08 10.60
CA ASP A 164 9.53 24.98 12.05
C ASP A 164 9.64 23.53 12.54
N VAL A 165 9.09 22.59 11.77
CA VAL A 165 9.24 21.14 12.03
C VAL A 165 10.71 20.75 12.05
N ASN A 166 11.51 21.24 11.09
CA ASN A 166 12.94 20.93 11.03
C ASN A 166 13.71 21.55 12.21
N ARG A 167 13.43 22.81 12.59
CA ARG A 167 14.01 23.46 13.78
C ARG A 167 13.72 22.67 15.06
N ILE A 168 12.48 22.23 15.27
CA ILE A 168 12.11 21.47 16.47
C ILE A 168 12.74 20.07 16.45
N MET A 169 12.81 19.43 15.27
CA MET A 169 13.45 18.12 15.12
C MET A 169 14.97 18.16 15.34
N GLU A 170 15.65 19.24 14.97
CA GLU A 170 17.07 19.45 15.27
C GLU A 170 17.29 19.61 16.77
N ASN A 171 16.54 20.51 17.42
CA ASN A 171 16.56 20.70 18.88
C ASN A 171 16.24 19.40 19.65
N LEU A 172 15.27 18.61 19.18
CA LEU A 172 14.88 17.33 19.76
C LEU A 172 16.01 16.30 19.66
N LYS A 173 16.68 16.20 18.51
CA LYS A 173 17.88 15.35 18.35
C LYS A 173 19.00 15.78 19.28
N SER A 174 19.24 17.09 19.42
CA SER A 174 20.25 17.62 20.34
C SER A 174 19.95 17.28 21.80
N ALA A 175 18.69 17.40 22.23
CA ALA A 175 18.27 17.01 23.58
C ALA A 175 18.43 15.50 23.82
N GLN A 176 18.05 14.66 22.85
CA GLN A 176 18.24 13.21 22.90
C GLN A 176 19.73 12.82 22.98
N ALA A 177 20.59 13.46 22.20
CA ALA A 177 22.04 13.24 22.22
C ALA A 177 22.71 13.66 23.54
N GLN A 178 22.14 14.65 24.24
CA GLN A 178 22.57 15.09 25.57
C GLN A 178 21.97 14.25 26.71
N GLY A 179 20.97 13.41 26.43
CA GLY A 179 20.25 12.63 27.44
C GLY A 179 19.20 13.44 28.24
N ASP A 180 18.88 14.66 27.82
CA ASP A 180 17.88 15.49 28.50
C ASP A 180 16.45 15.02 28.16
N SER A 181 15.88 14.25 29.09
CA SER A 181 14.52 13.74 28.99
C SER A 181 13.44 14.84 29.10
N LEU A 182 13.72 15.94 29.81
CA LEU A 182 12.78 17.04 30.02
C LEU A 182 12.72 17.93 28.78
N ALA A 183 13.86 18.29 28.19
CA ALA A 183 13.90 18.98 26.89
C ALA A 183 13.36 18.09 25.77
N THR A 184 13.67 16.79 25.77
CA THR A 184 13.09 15.83 24.80
C THR A 184 11.55 15.80 24.89
N GLY A 185 11.00 15.76 26.11
CA GLY A 185 9.55 15.86 26.35
C GLY A 185 8.97 17.20 25.85
N LYS A 186 9.62 18.32 26.19
CA LYS A 186 9.23 19.67 25.76
C LYS A 186 9.18 19.80 24.24
N TYR A 187 10.22 19.41 23.51
CA TYR A 187 10.24 19.49 22.04
C TYR A 187 9.25 18.52 21.39
N THR A 188 9.01 17.35 22.00
CA THR A 188 7.94 16.41 21.58
C THR A 188 6.55 17.04 21.73
N GLN A 189 6.32 17.82 22.78
CA GLN A 189 5.08 18.59 22.95
C GLN A 189 5.00 19.81 22.03
N GLU A 190 6.11 20.50 21.76
CA GLU A 190 6.19 21.65 20.84
C GLU A 190 5.77 21.24 19.43
N ILE A 191 6.30 20.13 18.90
CA ILE A 191 5.95 19.67 17.54
C ILE A 191 4.50 19.15 17.44
N GLN A 192 3.98 18.47 18.47
CA GLN A 192 2.56 18.09 18.52
C GLN A 192 1.65 19.32 18.57
N THR A 193 2.04 20.35 19.32
CA THR A 193 1.31 21.62 19.41
C THR A 193 1.35 22.38 18.08
N LEU A 194 2.48 22.38 17.38
CA LEU A 194 2.60 22.95 16.03
C LEU A 194 1.67 22.26 15.03
N PHE A 195 1.64 20.93 15.01
CA PHE A 195 0.73 20.14 14.17
C PHE A 195 -0.75 20.44 14.47
N LYS A 196 -1.14 20.49 15.75
CA LYS A 196 -2.50 20.87 16.19
C LYS A 196 -2.87 22.29 15.79
N LYS A 197 -2.00 23.28 16.05
CA LYS A 197 -2.22 24.71 15.74
C LYS A 197 -2.49 24.98 14.26
N ASN A 198 -1.94 24.15 13.36
CA ASN A 198 -2.11 24.30 11.91
C ASN A 198 -3.18 23.35 11.32
N ASP A 199 -3.78 22.45 12.13
CA ASP A 199 -4.56 21.29 11.67
C ASP A 199 -3.86 20.55 10.51
N CYS A 200 -2.69 19.98 10.79
CA CYS A 200 -2.03 19.06 9.88
C CYS A 200 -1.32 17.96 10.66
N HIS A 201 -1.12 16.80 10.05
CA HIS A 201 -0.40 15.70 10.70
C HIS A 201 0.30 14.80 9.67
N PRO A 202 1.54 14.33 9.93
CA PRO A 202 2.25 13.43 9.01
C PRO A 202 1.48 12.13 8.71
N MET A 203 0.77 11.55 9.68
CA MET A 203 -0.05 10.35 9.43
C MET A 203 -1.18 10.57 8.42
N LYS A 204 -1.74 11.80 8.32
CA LYS A 204 -2.73 12.15 7.29
C LYS A 204 -2.09 12.14 5.89
N SER A 205 -0.79 12.43 5.77
CA SER A 205 -0.02 12.35 4.51
C SER A 205 0.31 10.90 4.11
N MET A 206 0.59 10.03 5.08
CA MET A 206 0.86 8.60 4.85
C MET A 206 -0.35 7.83 4.32
N GLY A 207 -1.56 8.40 4.36
CA GLY A 207 -2.77 7.80 3.81
C GLY A 207 -2.70 7.53 2.30
N LEU A 208 -1.94 8.32 1.52
CA LEU A 208 -1.89 8.17 0.05
C LEU A 208 -1.33 6.78 -0.37
N PRO A 209 -0.13 6.34 0.04
CA PRO A 209 0.33 4.97 -0.19
C PRO A 209 -0.59 3.90 0.39
N LEU A 210 -1.15 4.13 1.58
CA LEU A 210 -2.02 3.15 2.26
C LEU A 210 -3.36 2.89 1.54
N ILE A 211 -3.84 3.85 0.74
CA ILE A 211 -5.02 3.68 -0.12
C ILE A 211 -4.60 3.17 -1.51
N GLN A 212 -3.51 3.71 -2.07
CA GLN A 212 -3.08 3.41 -3.43
C GLN A 212 -2.56 1.97 -3.59
N MET A 213 -1.91 1.41 -2.56
CA MET A 213 -1.37 0.05 -2.61
C MET A 213 -2.46 -1.03 -2.66
N PRO A 214 -3.49 -1.05 -1.77
CA PRO A 214 -4.61 -1.98 -1.89
C PRO A 214 -5.34 -1.87 -3.23
N VAL A 215 -5.62 -0.65 -3.71
CA VAL A 215 -6.27 -0.43 -5.02
C VAL A 215 -5.43 -1.01 -6.15
N MET A 216 -4.12 -0.76 -6.16
CA MET A 216 -3.21 -1.33 -7.16
C MET A 216 -3.16 -2.86 -7.11
N ILE A 217 -3.17 -3.45 -5.91
CA ILE A 217 -3.20 -4.91 -5.72
C ILE A 217 -4.53 -5.48 -6.22
N SER A 218 -5.67 -4.82 -5.97
CA SER A 218 -6.98 -5.24 -6.50
C SER A 218 -7.02 -5.22 -8.03
N PHE A 219 -6.58 -4.13 -8.68
CA PHE A 219 -6.49 -4.09 -10.14
C PHE A 219 -5.53 -5.13 -10.71
N PHE A 220 -4.37 -5.34 -10.08
CA PHE A 220 -3.41 -6.37 -10.49
C PHE A 220 -3.99 -7.78 -10.37
N MET A 221 -4.61 -8.11 -9.24
CA MET A 221 -5.17 -9.45 -9.00
C MET A 221 -6.40 -9.72 -9.87
N ALA A 222 -7.29 -8.75 -10.07
CA ALA A 222 -8.49 -8.91 -10.89
C ALA A 222 -8.13 -9.15 -12.36
N ILE A 223 -7.30 -8.28 -12.94
CA ILE A 223 -6.89 -8.40 -14.36
C ILE A 223 -6.03 -9.67 -14.56
N ARG A 224 -5.22 -10.07 -13.56
CA ARG A 224 -4.48 -11.33 -13.62
C ARG A 224 -5.41 -12.55 -13.53
N GLY A 225 -6.41 -12.54 -12.65
CA GLY A 225 -7.40 -13.62 -12.54
C GLY A 225 -8.21 -13.78 -13.82
N MET A 226 -8.63 -12.67 -14.43
CA MET A 226 -9.23 -12.64 -15.76
C MET A 226 -8.30 -13.21 -16.84
N ALA A 227 -7.00 -12.93 -16.78
CA ALA A 227 -5.99 -13.43 -17.72
C ALA A 227 -5.60 -14.91 -17.52
N GLU A 228 -5.81 -15.46 -16.31
CA GLU A 228 -5.57 -16.87 -15.97
C GLU A 228 -6.80 -17.75 -16.23
N LEU A 229 -7.92 -17.17 -16.67
CA LEU A 229 -9.19 -17.82 -16.97
C LEU A 229 -9.64 -17.53 -18.41
N PRO A 230 -10.50 -18.37 -19.02
CA PRO A 230 -11.00 -18.15 -20.38
C PRO A 230 -12.13 -17.10 -20.41
N VAL A 231 -11.82 -15.85 -20.10
CA VAL A 231 -12.76 -14.72 -20.20
C VAL A 231 -13.03 -14.42 -21.68
N PRO A 232 -14.30 -14.49 -22.16
CA PRO A 232 -14.63 -14.22 -23.55
C PRO A 232 -14.16 -12.83 -24.02
N GLY A 233 -13.56 -12.76 -25.21
CA GLY A 233 -13.04 -11.52 -25.81
C GLY A 233 -11.71 -11.02 -25.25
N LEU A 234 -11.23 -11.45 -24.07
CA LEU A 234 -10.01 -10.89 -23.45
C LEU A 234 -8.73 -11.15 -24.27
N THR A 235 -8.74 -12.20 -25.09
CA THR A 235 -7.65 -12.59 -26.01
C THR A 235 -7.59 -11.77 -27.30
N ASP A 236 -8.64 -11.02 -27.63
CA ASP A 236 -8.84 -10.44 -28.97
C ASP A 236 -9.22 -8.94 -28.91
N GLU A 237 -9.89 -8.49 -27.85
CA GLU A 237 -10.32 -7.10 -27.61
C GLU A 237 -9.22 -6.19 -27.02
N GLY A 238 -8.00 -6.34 -27.50
CA GLY A 238 -6.91 -5.40 -27.27
C GLY A 238 -6.92 -4.22 -28.25
N ILE A 239 -5.78 -3.56 -28.44
CA ILE A 239 -5.65 -2.44 -29.38
C ILE A 239 -4.21 -2.27 -29.91
N LEU A 240 -4.07 -1.67 -31.08
CA LEU A 240 -2.80 -1.35 -31.74
C LEU A 240 -1.90 -2.59 -31.96
N TRP A 241 -0.84 -2.76 -31.16
CA TRP A 241 0.12 -3.87 -31.27
C TRP A 241 -0.09 -4.98 -30.23
N PHE A 242 -1.07 -4.81 -29.33
CA PHE A 242 -1.38 -5.76 -28.26
C PHE A 242 -2.86 -6.14 -28.35
N THR A 243 -3.18 -7.14 -29.16
CA THR A 243 -4.55 -7.68 -29.32
C THR A 243 -4.94 -8.57 -28.14
N ASN A 244 -4.01 -9.36 -27.61
CA ASN A 244 -4.24 -10.23 -26.46
C ASN A 244 -3.93 -9.50 -25.14
N LEU A 245 -4.94 -9.35 -24.27
CA LEU A 245 -4.80 -8.70 -22.96
C LEU A 245 -4.34 -9.64 -21.84
N ALA A 246 -4.50 -10.96 -22.04
CA ALA A 246 -4.04 -12.00 -21.13
C ALA A 246 -2.55 -12.33 -21.30
N GLU A 247 -2.02 -12.21 -22.52
CA GLU A 247 -0.59 -12.37 -22.80
C GLU A 247 0.24 -11.10 -22.56
N LYS A 248 1.56 -11.27 -22.47
CA LYS A 248 2.54 -10.17 -22.39
C LYS A 248 2.57 -9.34 -23.69
N ASP A 249 3.01 -8.08 -23.60
CA ASP A 249 3.26 -7.25 -24.79
C ASP A 249 4.36 -7.89 -25.68
N PRO A 250 4.07 -8.23 -26.96
CA PRO A 250 5.05 -8.84 -27.87
C PRO A 250 6.30 -8.00 -28.12
N TYR A 251 6.19 -6.67 -28.01
CA TYR A 251 7.25 -5.69 -28.29
C TYR A 251 7.78 -4.99 -27.02
N TYR A 252 7.22 -5.33 -25.85
CA TYR A 252 7.57 -4.74 -24.53
C TYR A 252 7.44 -3.21 -24.46
N ILE A 253 6.63 -2.59 -25.32
CA ILE A 253 6.42 -1.13 -25.37
C ILE A 253 5.65 -0.67 -24.13
N LEU A 254 4.59 -1.39 -23.75
CA LEU A 254 3.74 -1.11 -22.59
C LEU A 254 4.52 -1.04 -21.24
N PRO A 255 5.44 -1.98 -20.92
CA PRO A 255 6.38 -1.83 -19.81
C PRO A 255 7.17 -0.51 -19.80
N VAL A 256 7.72 -0.12 -20.95
CA VAL A 256 8.53 1.11 -21.08
C VAL A 256 7.66 2.36 -20.95
N VAL A 257 6.49 2.40 -21.60
CA VAL A 257 5.52 3.49 -21.50
C VAL A 257 4.96 3.64 -20.08
N SER A 258 4.68 2.53 -19.40
CA SER A 258 4.25 2.53 -18.00
C SER A 258 5.34 3.10 -17.07
N ALA A 259 6.59 2.65 -17.21
CA ALA A 259 7.71 3.18 -16.44
C ALA A 259 7.98 4.66 -16.72
N ALA A 260 7.87 5.11 -17.98
CA ALA A 260 7.92 6.52 -18.35
C ALA A 260 6.81 7.33 -17.67
N GLY A 261 5.57 6.80 -17.65
CA GLY A 261 4.43 7.38 -16.94
C GLY A 261 4.69 7.54 -15.43
N VAL A 262 5.21 6.50 -14.78
CA VAL A 262 5.59 6.54 -13.35
C VAL A 262 6.68 7.59 -13.09
N MET A 263 7.69 7.70 -13.97
CA MET A 263 8.72 8.74 -13.86
C MET A 263 8.12 10.14 -14.03
N LEU A 264 7.23 10.38 -15.01
CA LEU A 264 6.56 11.67 -15.19
C LEU A 264 5.71 12.06 -13.96
N VAL A 265 5.01 11.12 -13.35
CA VAL A 265 4.25 11.32 -12.09
C VAL A 265 5.21 11.69 -10.93
N LEU A 266 6.34 11.00 -10.80
CA LEU A 266 7.36 11.28 -9.78
C LEU A 266 7.99 12.68 -9.94
N GLU A 267 8.29 13.09 -11.17
CA GLU A 267 8.82 14.42 -11.47
C GLU A 267 7.77 15.50 -11.19
N ALA A 268 6.65 15.49 -11.92
CA ALA A 268 5.66 16.56 -11.88
C ALA A 268 5.00 16.70 -10.49
N GLY A 269 4.87 15.61 -9.73
CA GLY A 269 4.33 15.61 -8.38
C GLY A 269 5.19 16.35 -7.35
N THR A 270 6.52 16.47 -7.58
CA THR A 270 7.40 17.20 -6.64
C THR A 270 7.17 18.71 -6.60
N GLU A 271 6.64 19.30 -7.67
CA GLU A 271 6.30 20.73 -7.72
C GLU A 271 4.91 21.03 -7.12
N ALA A 272 3.95 20.12 -7.30
CA ALA A 272 2.55 20.34 -6.89
C ALA A 272 2.35 20.34 -5.36
N GLY A 273 3.31 19.79 -4.62
CA GLY A 273 3.20 19.55 -3.18
C GLY A 273 2.52 18.22 -2.82
N ALA A 274 2.68 17.20 -3.68
CA ALA A 274 2.33 15.83 -3.34
C ALA A 274 3.24 15.30 -2.21
N ALA A 275 2.88 14.16 -1.61
CA ALA A 275 3.69 13.48 -0.59
C ALA A 275 4.90 12.73 -1.21
N ASN A 276 5.61 13.38 -2.13
CA ASN A 276 6.74 12.82 -2.84
C ASN A 276 8.01 12.80 -1.96
N PRO A 277 9.02 11.98 -2.30
CA PRO A 277 10.23 11.82 -1.47
C PRO A 277 10.95 13.14 -1.19
N GLN A 278 10.97 13.58 0.07
CA GLN A 278 11.48 14.90 0.52
C GLN A 278 12.98 15.16 0.28
N SER A 279 13.75 14.23 -0.28
CA SER A 279 15.17 14.44 -0.58
C SER A 279 15.55 13.93 -1.97
N LYS A 280 16.48 14.65 -2.62
CA LYS A 280 17.02 14.31 -3.94
C LYS A 280 17.56 12.86 -4.02
N GLY A 281 18.19 12.39 -2.93
CA GLY A 281 18.68 11.02 -2.82
C GLY A 281 17.57 9.98 -2.90
N MET A 282 16.47 10.16 -2.15
CA MET A 282 15.33 9.23 -2.20
C MET A 282 14.62 9.30 -3.55
N LYS A 283 14.47 10.49 -4.17
CA LYS A 283 13.94 10.62 -5.54
C LYS A 283 14.76 9.83 -6.56
N ASN A 284 16.09 9.84 -6.45
CA ASN A 284 16.98 9.03 -7.30
C ASN A 284 16.84 7.51 -7.03
N VAL A 285 16.62 7.08 -5.79
CA VAL A 285 16.31 5.66 -5.48
C VAL A 285 15.00 5.23 -6.16
N PHE A 286 13.95 6.04 -6.12
CA PHE A 286 12.70 5.74 -6.83
C PHE A 286 12.88 5.70 -8.35
N ARG A 287 13.63 6.63 -8.96
CA ARG A 287 13.97 6.59 -10.40
C ARG A 287 14.67 5.28 -10.78
N ALA A 288 15.68 4.88 -10.00
CA ALA A 288 16.42 3.64 -10.23
C ALA A 288 15.52 2.40 -10.08
N LEU A 289 14.67 2.38 -9.06
CA LEU A 289 13.69 1.30 -8.83
C LEU A 289 12.70 1.17 -10.00
N THR A 290 12.19 2.28 -10.54
CA THR A 290 11.28 2.26 -11.70
C THR A 290 11.96 1.67 -12.94
N LEU A 291 13.24 1.99 -13.20
CA LEU A 291 13.99 1.41 -14.33
C LEU A 291 14.29 -0.08 -14.14
N VAL A 292 14.72 -0.49 -12.94
CA VAL A 292 15.00 -1.89 -12.60
C VAL A 292 13.73 -2.76 -12.67
N MET A 293 12.55 -2.19 -12.43
CA MET A 293 11.27 -2.90 -12.52
C MET A 293 10.75 -3.10 -13.94
N VAL A 294 11.32 -2.47 -14.97
CA VAL A 294 10.91 -2.71 -16.37
C VAL A 294 11.09 -4.18 -16.78
N PRO A 295 12.30 -4.78 -16.72
CA PRO A 295 12.46 -6.21 -17.05
C PRO A 295 11.72 -7.15 -16.09
N PHE A 296 11.45 -6.72 -14.85
CA PHE A 296 10.67 -7.51 -13.87
C PHE A 296 9.15 -7.50 -14.14
N THR A 297 8.64 -6.50 -14.87
CA THR A 297 7.21 -6.40 -15.21
C THR A 297 6.93 -6.81 -16.65
N ALA A 298 7.94 -6.89 -17.51
CA ALA A 298 7.85 -7.20 -18.94
C ALA A 298 7.15 -8.53 -19.31
N TRP A 299 7.01 -9.47 -18.36
CA TRP A 299 6.29 -10.73 -18.56
C TRP A 299 4.83 -10.73 -18.09
N MET A 300 4.32 -9.60 -17.59
CA MET A 300 2.95 -9.50 -17.07
C MET A 300 1.93 -9.32 -18.22
N PRO A 301 0.67 -9.78 -18.04
CA PRO A 301 -0.41 -9.57 -19.02
C PRO A 301 -0.56 -8.11 -19.45
N SER A 302 -0.77 -7.87 -20.74
CA SER A 302 -0.79 -6.51 -21.31
C SER A 302 -1.95 -5.67 -20.74
N GLY A 303 -3.06 -6.29 -20.34
CA GLY A 303 -4.16 -5.64 -19.61
C GLY A 303 -3.74 -4.99 -18.29
N VAL A 304 -2.75 -5.55 -17.57
CA VAL A 304 -2.21 -4.95 -16.33
C VAL A 304 -1.51 -3.62 -16.65
N PHE A 305 -0.88 -3.54 -17.83
CA PHE A 305 -0.30 -2.28 -18.32
C PHE A 305 -1.36 -1.29 -18.83
N VAL A 306 -2.48 -1.74 -19.41
CA VAL A 306 -3.61 -0.85 -19.73
C VAL A 306 -4.11 -0.14 -18.48
N TYR A 307 -4.26 -0.86 -17.36
CA TYR A 307 -4.52 -0.26 -16.05
C TYR A 307 -3.42 0.74 -15.66
N TRP A 308 -2.15 0.33 -15.59
CA TRP A 308 -1.08 1.21 -15.12
C TRP A 308 -0.91 2.47 -15.96
N VAL A 309 -0.96 2.36 -17.29
CA VAL A 309 -0.84 3.49 -18.22
C VAL A 309 -2.01 4.47 -18.04
N THR A 310 -3.25 3.98 -17.96
CA THR A 310 -4.42 4.83 -17.68
C THR A 310 -4.33 5.49 -16.29
N SER A 311 -3.90 4.73 -15.28
CA SER A 311 -3.71 5.18 -13.90
C SER A 311 -2.61 6.26 -13.80
N ASN A 312 -1.57 6.18 -14.64
CA ASN A 312 -0.53 7.19 -14.80
C ASN A 312 -1.05 8.44 -15.52
N PHE A 313 -1.76 8.31 -16.64
CA PHE A 313 -2.36 9.46 -17.34
C PHE A 313 -3.33 10.24 -16.43
N PHE A 314 -4.20 9.56 -15.69
CA PHE A 314 -5.05 10.20 -14.68
C PHE A 314 -4.22 10.94 -13.63
N SER A 315 -3.13 10.32 -13.15
CA SER A 315 -2.25 10.94 -12.14
C SER A 315 -1.54 12.20 -12.67
N ILE A 316 -1.10 12.19 -13.94
CA ILE A 316 -0.51 13.36 -14.61
C ILE A 316 -1.56 14.46 -14.77
N GLY A 317 -2.77 14.13 -15.26
CA GLY A 317 -3.87 15.09 -15.37
C GLY A 317 -4.25 15.72 -14.03
N GLN A 318 -4.35 14.91 -12.97
CA GLN A 318 -4.58 15.37 -11.60
C GLN A 318 -3.46 16.31 -11.13
N ILE A 319 -2.19 15.99 -11.39
CA ILE A 319 -1.05 16.84 -11.04
C ILE A 319 -1.10 18.18 -11.80
N LEU A 320 -1.34 18.16 -13.11
CA LEU A 320 -1.43 19.38 -13.93
C LEU A 320 -2.59 20.28 -13.48
N ALA A 321 -3.76 19.71 -13.21
CA ALA A 321 -4.88 20.43 -12.63
C ALA A 321 -4.51 21.08 -11.28
N LEU A 322 -3.76 20.38 -10.42
CA LEU A 322 -3.36 20.86 -9.09
C LEU A 322 -2.11 21.77 -9.08
N LYS A 323 -1.42 21.93 -10.22
CA LYS A 323 -0.49 23.03 -10.47
C LYS A 323 -1.23 24.35 -10.75
N ASN A 324 -2.43 24.31 -11.34
CA ASN A 324 -3.21 25.52 -11.65
C ASN A 324 -3.72 26.22 -10.37
N PRO A 325 -3.37 27.50 -10.11
CA PRO A 325 -3.81 28.23 -8.92
C PRO A 325 -5.32 28.35 -8.75
N ALA A 326 -6.09 28.46 -9.85
CA ALA A 326 -7.55 28.60 -9.80
C ALA A 326 -8.22 27.31 -9.30
N VAL A 327 -7.75 26.15 -9.78
CA VAL A 327 -8.18 24.84 -9.30
C VAL A 327 -7.82 24.67 -7.82
N ARG A 328 -6.62 25.09 -7.40
CA ARG A 328 -6.22 25.06 -5.97
C ARG A 328 -7.13 25.93 -5.10
N SER A 329 -7.56 27.11 -5.56
CA SER A 329 -8.49 27.95 -4.78
C SER A 329 -9.89 27.36 -4.69
N VAL A 330 -10.46 26.86 -5.80
CA VAL A 330 -11.77 26.17 -5.78
C VAL A 330 -11.71 24.95 -4.84
N LEU A 331 -10.65 24.15 -4.94
CA LEU A 331 -10.43 23.00 -4.09
C LEU A 331 -9.91 23.32 -2.68
N ASN A 332 -9.86 24.60 -2.28
CA ASN A 332 -9.45 25.05 -0.94
C ASN A 332 -8.10 24.44 -0.48
N ILE A 333 -7.14 24.39 -1.39
CA ILE A 333 -5.77 23.88 -1.14
C ILE A 333 -4.87 25.08 -0.83
N PRO A 334 -4.19 25.11 0.34
CA PRO A 334 -3.28 26.19 0.69
C PRO A 334 -2.24 26.48 -0.40
N LYS A 335 -1.95 27.78 -0.60
CA LYS A 335 -0.80 28.25 -1.35
C LYS A 335 0.47 27.84 -0.59
N LEU A 336 1.50 27.43 -1.32
CA LEU A 336 2.82 27.15 -0.75
C LEU A 336 3.53 28.49 -0.49
N VAL A 337 4.03 28.69 0.73
CA VAL A 337 4.65 29.96 1.18
C VAL A 337 6.06 30.15 0.59
N LYS A 338 6.73 29.05 0.22
CA LYS A 338 8.02 29.01 -0.47
C LYS A 338 7.98 27.90 -1.53
N LYS A 339 8.85 27.99 -2.55
CA LYS A 339 8.95 26.90 -3.54
C LYS A 339 9.47 25.62 -2.87
N PRO A 340 9.03 24.41 -3.30
CA PRO A 340 9.53 23.14 -2.75
C PRO A 340 11.06 23.04 -2.76
N GLU A 341 11.70 23.61 -3.78
CA GLU A 341 13.16 23.64 -3.99
C GLU A 341 13.89 24.46 -2.92
N GLU A 342 13.33 25.60 -2.52
CA GLU A 342 13.87 26.49 -1.49
C GLU A 342 13.77 25.84 -0.10
N LEU A 343 12.64 25.19 0.18
CA LEU A 343 12.42 24.42 1.40
C LEU A 343 13.38 23.21 1.50
N GLN A 344 13.73 22.60 0.37
CA GLN A 344 14.67 21.46 0.30
C GLN A 344 16.14 21.88 0.34
N LYS A 345 16.50 23.16 0.10
CA LYS A 345 17.89 23.62 -0.03
C LYS A 345 18.74 23.39 1.24
N ASN A 346 18.09 23.41 2.41
CA ASN A 346 18.75 23.18 3.70
C ASN A 346 18.58 21.72 4.21
N THR A 347 17.88 20.85 3.47
CA THR A 347 17.71 19.45 3.85
C THR A 347 18.88 18.63 3.33
N LYS A 348 19.82 18.29 4.22
CA LYS A 348 20.95 17.37 3.94
C LYS A 348 20.48 16.12 3.20
N GLY A 349 21.30 15.60 2.29
CA GLY A 349 20.97 14.41 1.50
C GLY A 349 20.74 13.17 2.39
N PHE A 350 20.00 12.17 1.91
CA PHE A 350 19.80 10.91 2.67
C PHE A 350 21.15 10.25 3.07
N MET A 351 22.06 10.12 2.11
CA MET A 351 23.42 9.58 2.33
C MET A 351 24.28 10.48 3.23
N GLU A 352 23.99 11.78 3.28
CA GLU A 352 24.71 12.76 4.10
C GLU A 352 24.22 12.71 5.56
N ASN A 353 22.90 12.66 5.77
CA ASN A 353 22.32 12.36 7.08
C ASN A 353 22.77 10.99 7.61
N PHE A 354 22.85 9.97 6.75
CA PHE A 354 23.34 8.65 7.16
C PHE A 354 24.81 8.69 7.58
N LYS A 355 25.67 9.38 6.81
CA LYS A 355 27.08 9.60 7.17
C LYS A 355 27.24 10.43 8.44
N ASP A 356 26.43 11.47 8.65
CA ASP A 356 26.51 12.29 9.86
C ASP A 356 25.92 11.56 11.09
N GLN A 357 24.89 10.72 10.91
CA GLN A 357 24.40 9.82 11.94
C GLN A 357 25.48 8.78 12.32
N GLN A 358 26.14 8.17 11.33
CA GLN A 358 27.25 7.25 11.55
C GLN A 358 28.40 7.93 12.31
N LYS A 359 28.88 9.10 11.86
CA LYS A 359 29.88 9.91 12.57
C LYS A 359 29.44 10.27 14.00
N HIS A 360 28.15 10.52 14.22
CA HIS A 360 27.63 10.84 15.55
C HIS A 360 27.69 9.63 16.48
N HIS A 361 27.33 8.43 16.00
CA HIS A 361 27.54 7.17 16.71
C HIS A 361 29.03 6.94 16.99
N ASP A 362 29.89 7.03 15.97
CA ASP A 362 31.35 6.89 16.11
C ASP A 362 31.94 7.85 17.16
N LYS A 363 31.40 9.08 17.24
CA LYS A 363 31.79 10.08 18.24
C LYS A 363 31.29 9.70 19.64
N LEU A 364 30.03 9.30 19.80
CA LEU A 364 29.48 8.88 21.09
C LEU A 364 30.21 7.66 21.64
N ASP A 365 30.64 6.73 20.78
CA ASP A 365 31.38 5.53 21.17
C ASP A 365 32.83 5.83 21.54
N LYS A 366 33.48 6.77 20.85
CA LYS A 366 34.77 7.34 21.30
C LYS A 366 34.64 8.05 22.66
N GLU A 367 33.58 8.83 22.87
CA GLU A 367 33.30 9.50 24.15
C GLU A 367 32.92 8.53 25.28
N ARG A 368 32.34 7.36 24.97
CA ARG A 368 32.16 6.25 25.94
C ARG A 368 33.51 5.63 26.29
N ALA A 369 34.28 5.18 25.30
CA ALA A 369 35.59 4.57 25.51
C ALA A 369 36.57 5.47 26.27
N ILE A 370 36.53 6.79 26.07
CA ILE A 370 37.32 7.76 26.84
C ILE A 370 36.84 7.84 28.31
N ARG A 371 35.53 7.90 28.55
CA ARG A 371 34.96 7.91 29.91
C ARG A 371 35.25 6.62 30.67
N GLU A 372 35.15 5.46 30.00
CA GLU A 372 35.49 4.15 30.57
C GLU A 372 36.98 4.09 30.94
N ARG A 373 37.89 4.54 30.06
CA ARG A 373 39.33 4.64 30.37
C ARG A 373 39.62 5.58 31.54
N GLN A 374 38.94 6.73 31.62
CA GLN A 374 39.07 7.66 32.74
C GLN A 374 38.56 7.06 34.06
N GLN A 375 37.42 6.37 34.04
CA GLN A 375 36.88 5.67 35.20
C GLN A 375 37.80 4.53 35.66
N ALA A 376 38.31 3.71 34.72
CA ALA A 376 39.26 2.64 35.03
C ALA A 376 40.55 3.19 35.66
N ALA A 377 41.10 4.27 35.11
CA ALA A 377 42.27 4.96 35.66
C ALA A 377 42.00 5.57 37.06
N ALA A 378 40.80 6.12 37.29
CA ALA A 378 40.40 6.65 38.60
C ALA A 378 40.22 5.53 39.64
N VAL A 379 39.66 4.38 39.25
CA VAL A 379 39.55 3.19 40.11
C VAL A 379 40.94 2.61 40.41
N ALA A 380 41.82 2.48 39.43
CA ALA A 380 43.20 2.04 39.63
C ALA A 380 43.98 2.96 40.59
N ARG A 381 43.86 4.29 40.43
CA ARG A 381 44.46 5.27 41.37
C ARG A 381 43.90 5.14 42.79
N ARG A 382 42.58 4.92 42.94
CA ARG A 382 41.95 4.67 44.25
C ARG A 382 42.37 3.34 44.88
N ALA A 383 42.63 2.31 44.07
CA ALA A 383 43.13 1.02 44.56
C ALA A 383 44.61 1.09 44.98
N ALA A 384 45.44 1.81 44.22
CA ALA A 384 46.84 2.08 44.60
C ALA A 384 46.92 2.86 45.92
N LYS A 385 46.10 3.91 46.09
CA LYS A 385 45.99 4.72 47.33
C LYS A 385 45.19 4.05 48.47
N ARG A 386 45.14 2.71 48.46
CA ARG A 386 44.67 1.80 49.53
C ARG A 386 45.65 0.65 49.80
N ARG A 387 46.78 0.60 49.08
CA ARG A 387 47.90 -0.34 49.29
C ARG A 387 49.13 0.33 49.93
N PHE A 388 49.08 1.66 49.98
CA PHE A 388 49.80 2.55 50.90
C PHE A 388 48.72 3.24 51.74
#